data_AF-K1P9N8-F1
#
_entry.id   AF-K1P9N8-F1
#
_cell.length_a   1.000
_cell.length_b   1.000
_cell.length_c   1.000
_cell.angle_alpha   90.00
_cell.angle_beta   90.00
_cell.angle_gamma   90.00
#
_symmetry.space_group_name_H-M   'P 1'
#
loop_
_entity.id
_entity.type
_entity.pdbx_description
1 polymer ?
#
loop_
_entity_poly.entity_id
_entity_poly.type
_entity_poly.pdbx_seq_one_letter_code
_entity_poly.pdbx_strand_id
1 'polypeptide(L)'
;MLTDDCFENKVIELYNDVATDPRAKYHTPVILMEGVNHGQFASGRMPSNVATHDLPPDVTNTTAYQRIANYTCSFVSYTLRNNTSSQWVLDEGFNKTYQLIQPLRRMKELDTNRFSTSNWTQTAQKSVIALQNASQILVKGVEIDGKLSVLEAFYSSSSVARERYARKGRQMILEEDMLTSNQLAWLVSQLQLVEFSDGLHVQSQRYETTYKPSQKDSSGFFYCSLLSPFRAMEWIYVDSLRPMKRQNKPKA
;
A
#
# COMPACT_ATOMS: atom_id res chain seq x y z
N MET A 1 7.88 -12.77 -3.67
CA MET A 1 8.35 -11.46 -3.16
C MET A 1 9.12 -10.81 -4.30
N LEU A 2 8.39 -10.31 -5.30
CA LEU A 2 8.87 -9.22 -6.14
C LEU A 2 8.29 -8.01 -5.42
N THR A 3 9.16 -7.23 -4.79
CA THR A 3 8.76 -6.04 -4.04
C THR A 3 8.13 -5.04 -5.01
N ASP A 4 6.97 -4.52 -4.62
CA ASP A 4 6.19 -3.51 -5.34
C ASP A 4 6.97 -2.19 -5.62
N ASP A 5 8.18 -2.06 -5.08
CA ASP A 5 9.13 -0.98 -5.38
C ASP A 5 9.54 -0.90 -6.86
N CYS A 6 9.70 -2.02 -7.57
CA CYS A 6 10.28 -1.97 -8.92
C CYS A 6 9.35 -1.29 -9.94
N PHE A 7 8.05 -1.59 -9.89
CA PHE A 7 7.08 -1.00 -10.81
C PHE A 7 6.78 0.45 -10.48
N GLU A 8 6.54 0.77 -9.20
CA GLU A 8 6.31 2.14 -8.76
C GLU A 8 7.49 3.05 -9.14
N ASN A 9 8.73 2.60 -8.87
CA ASN A 9 9.93 3.35 -9.24
C ASN A 9 10.01 3.59 -10.75
N LYS A 10 9.62 2.62 -11.58
CA LYS A 10 9.59 2.77 -13.04
C LYS A 10 8.53 3.76 -13.52
N VAL A 11 7.36 3.82 -12.87
CA VAL A 11 6.35 4.83 -13.20
C VAL A 11 6.82 6.23 -12.78
N ILE A 12 7.48 6.36 -11.62
CA ILE A 12 8.04 7.64 -11.15
C ILE A 12 9.17 8.10 -12.07
N GLU A 13 10.09 7.20 -12.44
CA GLU A 13 11.15 7.46 -13.41
C GLU A 13 10.56 7.97 -14.73
N LEU A 14 9.57 7.26 -15.29
CA LEU A 14 8.91 7.70 -16.51
C LEU A 14 8.23 9.06 -16.36
N TYR A 15 7.59 9.35 -15.22
CA TYR A 15 6.95 10.65 -14.99
C TYR A 15 7.97 11.79 -14.97
N ASN A 16 9.11 11.58 -14.33
CA ASN A 16 10.22 12.54 -14.32
C ASN A 16 10.81 12.71 -15.72
N ASP A 17 10.98 11.62 -16.46
CA ASP A 17 11.45 11.66 -17.84
C ASP A 17 10.49 12.46 -18.72
N VAL A 18 9.17 12.25 -18.61
CA VAL A 18 8.13 13.00 -19.34
C VAL A 18 8.15 14.50 -19.01
N ALA A 19 8.48 14.87 -17.78
CA ALA A 19 8.64 16.27 -17.39
C ALA A 19 9.83 16.96 -18.09
N THR A 20 10.82 16.18 -18.54
CA THR A 20 12.01 16.68 -19.26
C THR A 20 11.89 16.54 -20.77
N ASP A 21 11.42 15.39 -21.27
CA ASP A 21 11.06 15.13 -22.66
C ASP A 21 9.64 14.54 -22.71
N PRO A 22 8.63 15.32 -23.15
CA PRO A 22 7.26 14.85 -23.29
C PRO A 22 7.09 13.60 -24.16
N ARG A 23 8.09 13.21 -24.96
CA ARG A 23 8.07 12.01 -25.80
C ARG A 23 8.51 10.75 -25.07
N ALA A 24 9.06 10.83 -23.86
CA ALA A 24 9.52 9.67 -23.09
C ALA A 24 8.42 8.59 -22.93
N LYS A 25 7.17 9.02 -22.70
CA LYS A 25 5.98 8.14 -22.64
C LYS A 25 5.72 7.32 -23.91
N TYR A 26 6.34 7.65 -25.03
CA TYR A 26 6.22 6.88 -26.27
C TYR A 26 7.46 6.03 -26.59
N HIS A 27 8.58 6.25 -25.90
CA HIS A 27 9.81 5.47 -26.08
C HIS A 27 9.91 4.32 -25.06
N THR A 28 9.50 4.59 -23.83
CA THR A 28 9.54 3.63 -22.71
C THR A 28 8.21 3.63 -21.95
N PRO A 29 7.07 3.36 -22.62
CA PRO A 29 5.76 3.40 -21.97
C PRO A 29 5.67 2.39 -20.82
N VAL A 30 5.23 2.87 -19.66
CA VAL A 30 4.86 2.03 -18.51
C VAL A 30 3.35 2.17 -18.32
N ILE A 31 2.62 1.07 -18.54
CA ILE A 31 1.14 1.08 -18.57
C ILE A 31 0.60 0.01 -17.61
N LEU A 32 -0.27 0.43 -16.70
CA LEU A 32 -1.05 -0.44 -15.82
C LEU A 32 -2.42 -0.73 -16.44
N MET A 33 -2.75 -2.02 -16.57
CA MET A 33 -4.03 -2.48 -17.11
C MET A 33 -4.93 -3.00 -16.00
N GLU A 34 -5.96 -2.24 -15.62
CA GLU A 34 -6.87 -2.61 -14.53
C GLU A 34 -7.54 -3.96 -14.74
N GLY A 35 -7.59 -4.77 -13.69
CA GLY A 35 -8.26 -6.08 -13.69
C GLY A 35 -7.53 -7.17 -14.47
N VAL A 36 -6.44 -6.85 -15.15
CA VAL A 36 -5.53 -7.82 -15.77
C VAL A 36 -4.57 -8.34 -14.71
N ASN A 37 -4.34 -9.66 -14.67
CA ASN A 37 -3.37 -10.28 -13.76
C ASN A 37 -2.08 -10.71 -14.49
N HIS A 38 -1.11 -11.25 -13.74
CA HIS A 38 0.16 -11.66 -14.30
C HIS A 38 0.03 -12.82 -15.31
N GLY A 39 -0.81 -13.81 -15.02
CA GLY A 39 -1.03 -14.97 -15.89
C GLY A 39 -1.62 -14.63 -17.26
N GLN A 40 -2.36 -13.51 -17.37
CA GLN A 40 -2.99 -13.06 -18.61
C GLN A 40 -2.02 -12.47 -19.65
N PHE A 41 -0.72 -12.40 -19.36
CA PHE A 41 0.31 -12.08 -20.37
C PHE A 41 0.83 -13.31 -21.11
N ALA A 42 0.51 -14.51 -20.64
CA ALA A 42 0.90 -15.75 -21.24
C ALA A 42 -0.31 -16.48 -21.85
N SER A 43 -0.02 -17.40 -22.78
CA SER A 43 -0.98 -18.35 -23.32
C SER A 43 -0.55 -19.77 -22.93
N GLY A 44 -1.50 -20.72 -22.97
CA GLY A 44 -1.25 -22.12 -22.63
C GLY A 44 -1.33 -22.43 -21.13
N ARG A 45 -0.73 -23.55 -20.71
CA ARG A 45 -0.79 -24.01 -19.32
C ARG A 45 0.08 -23.14 -18.43
N MET A 46 -0.54 -22.47 -17.45
CA MET A 46 0.18 -21.64 -16.49
C MET A 46 1.14 -22.48 -15.62
N PRO A 47 2.34 -21.95 -15.32
CA PRO A 47 3.18 -22.48 -14.26
C PRO A 47 2.41 -22.58 -12.93
N SER A 48 2.66 -23.64 -12.16
CA SER A 48 1.89 -23.93 -10.94
C SER A 48 1.95 -22.80 -9.91
N ASN A 49 3.08 -22.12 -9.78
CA ASN A 49 3.25 -20.97 -8.90
C ASN A 49 2.33 -19.79 -9.28
N VAL A 50 2.21 -19.48 -10.58
CA VAL A 50 1.30 -18.42 -11.07
C VAL A 50 -0.14 -18.86 -10.84
N ALA A 51 -0.49 -20.09 -11.22
CA ALA A 51 -1.85 -20.61 -11.07
C ALA A 51 -2.36 -20.62 -9.61
N THR A 52 -1.46 -20.69 -8.63
CA THR A 52 -1.81 -20.82 -7.20
C THR A 52 -1.64 -19.55 -6.38
N HIS A 53 -0.84 -18.58 -6.83
CA HIS A 53 -0.50 -17.39 -6.03
C HIS A 53 -0.81 -16.05 -6.73
N ASP A 54 -1.19 -16.08 -8.01
CA ASP A 54 -1.54 -14.86 -8.74
C ASP A 54 -2.89 -14.31 -8.27
N LEU A 55 -3.09 -13.01 -8.49
CA LEU A 55 -4.37 -12.36 -8.25
C LEU A 55 -5.43 -12.93 -9.20
N PRO A 56 -6.65 -13.22 -8.72
CA PRO A 56 -7.76 -13.52 -9.61
C PRO A 56 -8.02 -12.31 -10.54
N PRO A 57 -8.12 -12.52 -11.86
CA PRO A 57 -8.39 -11.43 -12.78
C PRO A 57 -9.83 -10.94 -12.61
N ASP A 58 -10.07 -9.66 -12.90
CA ASP A 58 -11.41 -9.08 -12.95
C ASP A 58 -11.97 -9.00 -14.37
N VAL A 59 -11.13 -9.28 -15.37
CA VAL A 59 -11.52 -9.33 -16.78
C VAL A 59 -11.24 -10.70 -17.39
N THR A 60 -11.97 -11.02 -18.46
CA THR A 60 -11.74 -12.26 -19.22
C THR A 60 -10.38 -12.24 -19.93
N ASN A 61 -9.84 -13.41 -20.27
CA ASN A 61 -8.62 -13.51 -21.07
C ASN A 61 -8.75 -12.77 -22.40
N THR A 62 -9.90 -12.87 -23.08
CA THR A 62 -10.15 -12.14 -24.33
C THR A 62 -10.02 -10.63 -24.14
N THR A 63 -10.63 -10.08 -23.08
CA THR A 63 -10.52 -8.65 -22.76
C THR A 63 -9.09 -8.25 -22.41
N ALA A 64 -8.37 -9.07 -21.62
CA ALA A 64 -6.98 -8.81 -21.28
C ALA A 64 -6.10 -8.80 -22.54
N TYR A 65 -6.22 -9.81 -23.40
CA TYR A 65 -5.45 -9.91 -24.64
C TYR A 65 -5.76 -8.77 -25.61
N GLN A 66 -7.02 -8.32 -25.70
CA GLN A 66 -7.37 -7.14 -26.49
C GLN A 66 -6.67 -5.88 -25.97
N ARG A 67 -6.62 -5.67 -24.65
CA ARG A 67 -5.93 -4.51 -24.04
C ARG A 67 -4.43 -4.58 -24.26
N ILE A 68 -3.82 -5.74 -24.02
CA ILE A 68 -2.39 -5.97 -24.24
C ILE A 68 -2.05 -5.70 -25.72
N ALA A 69 -2.79 -6.31 -26.65
CA ALA A 69 -2.58 -6.11 -28.07
C ALA A 69 -2.76 -4.65 -28.49
N ASN A 70 -3.78 -3.96 -27.98
CA ASN A 70 -4.00 -2.55 -28.28
C ASN A 70 -2.77 -1.69 -27.92
N TYR A 71 -2.29 -1.79 -26.67
CA TYR A 71 -1.11 -1.01 -26.26
C TYR A 71 0.17 -1.41 -26.99
N THR A 72 0.40 -2.71 -27.21
CA THR A 72 1.57 -3.18 -27.97
C THR A 72 1.54 -2.68 -29.42
N CYS A 73 0.39 -2.82 -30.10
CA CYS A 73 0.23 -2.35 -31.47
C CYS A 73 0.33 -0.82 -31.57
N SER A 74 -0.22 -0.08 -30.60
CA SER A 74 -0.08 1.37 -30.54
C SER A 74 1.37 1.81 -30.35
N PHE A 75 2.11 1.17 -29.44
CA PHE A 75 3.54 1.42 -29.27
C PHE A 75 4.30 1.21 -30.59
N VAL A 76 4.17 0.04 -31.21
CA VAL A 76 4.85 -0.27 -32.49
C VAL A 76 4.45 0.71 -33.59
N SER A 77 3.16 1.03 -33.71
CA SER A 77 2.65 1.93 -34.75
C SER A 77 3.12 3.37 -34.57
N TYR A 78 3.21 3.85 -33.33
CA TYR A 78 3.80 5.14 -33.04
C TYR A 78 5.30 5.12 -33.35
N THR A 79 6.05 4.16 -32.83
CA THR A 79 7.51 4.08 -33.03
C THR A 79 7.92 4.01 -34.50
N LEU A 80 7.18 3.25 -35.32
CA LEU A 80 7.53 3.05 -36.73
C LEU A 80 6.95 4.09 -37.68
N ARG A 81 5.82 4.71 -37.33
CA ARG A 81 5.03 5.51 -38.29
C ARG A 81 4.54 6.85 -37.74
N ASN A 82 4.87 7.20 -36.50
CA ASN A 82 4.33 8.37 -35.80
C ASN A 82 2.79 8.46 -35.91
N ASN A 83 2.12 7.31 -35.78
CA ASN A 83 0.66 7.25 -35.93
C ASN A 83 -0.03 8.01 -34.79
N THR A 84 -0.77 9.06 -35.12
CA THR A 84 -1.42 9.96 -34.16
C THR A 84 -2.53 9.28 -33.35
N SER A 85 -3.29 8.35 -33.94
CA SER A 85 -4.28 7.56 -33.21
C SER A 85 -3.63 6.69 -32.13
N SER A 86 -2.48 6.09 -32.44
CA SER A 86 -1.70 5.29 -31.50
C SER A 86 -1.06 6.15 -30.40
N GLN A 87 -0.64 7.37 -30.75
CA GLN A 87 -0.18 8.36 -29.78
C GLN A 87 -1.25 8.63 -28.72
N TRP A 88 -2.50 8.85 -29.14
CA TRP A 88 -3.62 9.09 -28.22
C TRP A 88 -3.87 7.92 -27.26
N VAL A 89 -3.78 6.68 -27.74
CA VAL A 89 -3.92 5.48 -26.88
C VAL A 89 -2.81 5.43 -25.82
N LEU A 90 -1.57 5.75 -26.20
CA LEU A 90 -0.44 5.78 -25.26
C LEU A 90 -0.57 6.94 -24.25
N ASP A 91 -1.06 8.10 -24.69
CA ASP A 91 -1.35 9.24 -23.83
C ASP A 91 -2.41 8.91 -22.77
N GLU A 92 -3.51 8.28 -23.19
CA GLU A 92 -4.56 7.82 -22.29
C GLU A 92 -4.00 6.78 -21.30
N GLY A 93 -3.26 5.79 -21.79
CA GLY A 93 -2.65 4.74 -20.96
C GLY A 93 -1.69 5.30 -19.91
N PHE A 94 -0.85 6.27 -20.29
CA PHE A 94 0.07 6.96 -19.37
C PHE A 94 -0.69 7.73 -18.29
N ASN A 95 -1.65 8.57 -18.67
CA ASN A 95 -2.44 9.37 -17.73
C ASN A 95 -3.21 8.48 -16.77
N LYS A 96 -3.83 7.41 -17.27
CA LYS A 96 -4.59 6.46 -16.47
C LYS A 96 -3.69 5.69 -15.50
N THR A 97 -2.51 5.25 -15.95
CA THR A 97 -1.53 4.59 -15.09
C THR A 97 -1.11 5.50 -13.94
N TYR A 98 -0.80 6.76 -14.26
CA TYR A 98 -0.44 7.75 -13.25
C TYR A 98 -1.54 7.94 -12.21
N GLN A 99 -2.80 8.06 -12.64
CA GLN A 99 -3.97 8.18 -11.75
C GLN A 99 -4.12 6.96 -10.83
N LEU A 100 -3.95 5.75 -11.37
CA LEU A 100 -4.13 4.51 -10.61
C LEU A 100 -3.10 4.34 -9.50
N ILE A 101 -1.86 4.80 -9.71
CA ILE A 101 -0.80 4.69 -8.70
C ILE A 101 -0.78 5.85 -7.70
N GLN A 102 -1.52 6.94 -7.94
CA GLN A 102 -1.51 8.11 -7.06
C GLN A 102 -1.77 7.77 -5.59
N PRO A 103 -2.77 6.93 -5.25
CA PRO A 103 -3.03 6.59 -3.86
C PRO A 103 -1.83 5.94 -3.18
N LEU A 104 -1.20 4.95 -3.84
CA LEU A 104 -0.06 4.20 -3.30
C LEU A 104 1.12 5.13 -3.03
N ARG A 105 1.45 6.00 -4.01
CA ARG A 105 2.53 6.97 -3.86
C ARG A 105 2.27 7.93 -2.70
N ARG A 106 1.05 8.46 -2.59
CA ARG A 106 0.66 9.38 -1.50
C ARG A 106 0.86 8.73 -0.14
N MET A 107 0.46 7.46 0.03
CA MET A 107 0.64 6.77 1.32
C MET A 107 2.11 6.50 1.61
N LYS A 108 2.91 6.14 0.60
CA LYS A 108 4.35 5.93 0.74
C LYS A 108 5.06 7.22 1.20
N GLU A 109 4.70 8.35 0.62
CA GLU A 109 5.22 9.67 0.99
C GLU A 109 4.83 10.09 2.43
N LEU A 110 3.71 9.60 2.96
CA LEU A 110 3.34 9.80 4.37
C LEU A 110 4.21 8.97 5.31
N ASP A 111 4.51 7.73 4.94
CA ASP A 111 5.29 6.82 5.77
C ASP A 111 6.76 7.20 5.89
N THR A 112 7.37 7.63 4.79
CA THR A 112 8.77 8.04 4.79
C THR A 112 8.99 9.13 3.75
N ASN A 113 9.52 10.28 4.17
CA ASN A 113 9.93 11.33 3.26
C ASN A 113 11.43 11.23 2.91
N ARG A 114 11.89 12.09 2.00
CA ARG A 114 13.30 12.13 1.51
C ARG A 114 14.36 12.34 2.59
N PHE A 115 13.97 12.70 3.81
CA PHE A 115 14.86 12.88 4.97
C PHE A 115 14.76 11.71 5.96
N SER A 116 14.16 10.58 5.55
CA SER A 116 13.90 9.42 6.40
C SER A 116 13.06 9.74 7.64
N THR A 117 12.20 10.76 7.54
CA THR A 117 11.24 11.09 8.61
C THR A 117 9.83 10.73 8.16
N SER A 118 8.99 10.32 9.10
CA SER A 118 7.61 9.95 8.83
C SER A 118 6.67 11.11 9.16
N ASN A 119 6.02 11.66 8.13
CA ASN A 119 4.94 12.64 8.34
C ASN A 119 3.76 11.95 9.02
N TRP A 120 3.54 10.67 8.75
CA TRP A 120 2.54 9.85 9.40
C TRP A 120 2.77 9.77 10.91
N THR A 121 4.00 9.50 11.37
CA THR A 121 4.31 9.49 12.81
C THR A 121 3.97 10.82 13.48
N GLN A 122 4.28 11.95 12.84
CA GLN A 122 3.94 13.28 13.38
C GLN A 122 2.44 13.53 13.41
N THR A 123 1.72 13.16 12.36
CA THR A 123 0.25 13.28 12.29
C THR A 123 -0.41 12.41 13.34
N ALA A 124 -0.02 11.14 13.43
CA ALA A 124 -0.54 10.21 14.41
C ALA A 124 -0.27 10.70 15.85
N GLN A 125 0.95 11.18 16.13
CA GLN A 125 1.26 11.84 17.40
C GLN A 125 0.37 13.05 17.67
N LYS A 126 0.16 13.95 16.69
CA LYS A 126 -0.71 15.12 16.88
C LYS A 126 -2.18 14.73 17.11
N SER A 127 -2.69 13.74 16.38
CA SER A 127 -4.05 13.22 16.52
C SER A 127 -4.28 12.60 17.89
N VAL A 128 -3.32 11.84 18.41
CA VAL A 128 -3.33 11.27 19.78
C VAL A 128 -3.40 12.36 20.82
N ILE A 129 -2.59 13.39 20.66
CA ILE A 129 -2.49 14.42 21.69
C ILE A 129 -3.70 15.38 21.63
N ALA A 130 -4.55 15.29 20.60
CA ALA A 130 -5.72 16.15 20.39
C ALA A 130 -5.42 17.66 20.54
N LEU A 131 -4.21 18.09 20.17
CA LEU A 131 -3.76 19.48 20.37
C LEU A 131 -4.40 20.41 19.36
N GLN A 132 -5.27 21.30 19.84
CA GLN A 132 -5.66 22.50 19.10
C GLN A 132 -4.74 23.70 19.38
N ASN A 133 -3.99 23.71 20.50
CA ASN A 133 -3.00 24.76 20.84
C ASN A 133 -1.90 24.20 21.75
N ALA A 134 -0.63 24.50 21.43
CA ALA A 134 0.57 23.86 22.01
C ALA A 134 1.10 24.51 23.31
N SER A 135 0.42 25.49 23.88
CA SER A 135 1.00 26.33 24.95
C SER A 135 0.75 25.84 26.38
N GLN A 136 -0.20 24.93 26.63
CA GLN A 136 -0.45 24.38 27.96
C GLN A 136 -1.09 22.99 27.84
N ILE A 137 -0.37 21.89 28.15
CA ILE A 137 -0.85 20.62 28.77
C ILE A 137 0.15 19.45 28.57
N LEU A 138 0.30 18.66 29.64
CA LEU A 138 0.94 17.33 29.71
C LEU A 138 -0.05 16.24 29.29
N VAL A 139 0.31 15.47 28.28
CA VAL A 139 -0.50 14.40 27.67
C VAL A 139 -0.50 13.16 28.55
N LYS A 140 -1.67 12.66 28.93
CA LYS A 140 -1.85 11.39 29.65
C LYS A 140 -2.68 10.42 28.83
N GLY A 141 -2.00 9.73 27.91
CA GLY A 141 -2.45 8.49 27.26
C GLY A 141 -3.51 8.67 26.18
N VAL A 142 -3.16 8.36 24.94
CA VAL A 142 -4.13 8.02 23.89
C VAL A 142 -3.54 6.91 23.03
N GLU A 143 -4.38 5.93 22.74
CA GLU A 143 -4.15 4.74 21.92
C GLU A 143 -4.11 5.14 20.43
N ILE A 144 -2.99 4.89 19.74
CA ILE A 144 -3.00 4.92 18.26
C ILE A 144 -3.41 3.55 17.80
N ASP A 145 -4.71 3.40 17.60
CA ASP A 145 -5.27 2.24 16.96
C ASP A 145 -4.81 2.22 15.48
N GLY A 146 -4.27 1.09 15.01
CA GLY A 146 -3.97 0.84 13.59
C GLY A 146 -5.15 1.17 12.66
N LYS A 147 -6.35 1.32 13.22
CA LYS A 147 -7.57 1.78 12.58
C LYS A 147 -7.42 3.11 11.87
N LEU A 148 -6.65 4.07 12.38
CA LEU A 148 -6.43 5.33 11.65
C LEU A 148 -5.65 5.09 10.35
N SER A 149 -4.64 4.23 10.36
CA SER A 149 -3.89 3.86 9.15
C SER A 149 -4.79 3.15 8.14
N VAL A 150 -5.65 2.24 8.60
CA VAL A 150 -6.61 1.52 7.75
C VAL A 150 -7.63 2.48 7.15
N LEU A 151 -8.18 3.40 7.95
CA LEU A 151 -9.15 4.40 7.48
C LEU A 151 -8.53 5.36 6.47
N GLU A 152 -7.33 5.89 6.74
CA GLU A 152 -6.63 6.80 5.83
C GLU A 152 -6.35 6.11 4.49
N ALA A 153 -5.85 4.87 4.52
CA ALA A 153 -5.63 4.07 3.32
C ALA A 153 -6.93 3.77 2.57
N PHE A 154 -8.01 3.41 3.28
CA PHE A 154 -9.31 3.11 2.69
C PHE A 154 -9.93 4.34 2.02
N TYR A 155 -9.97 5.49 2.69
CA TYR A 155 -10.54 6.71 2.11
C TYR A 155 -9.67 7.30 0.99
N SER A 156 -8.35 7.11 1.06
CA SER A 156 -7.42 7.50 -0.03
C SER A 156 -7.46 6.56 -1.24
N SER A 157 -7.93 5.32 -1.09
CA SER A 157 -8.03 4.35 -2.19
C SER A 157 -9.12 4.72 -3.20
N SER A 158 -8.99 4.22 -4.43
CA SER A 158 -10.00 4.41 -5.47
C SER A 158 -11.32 3.71 -5.12
N SER A 159 -12.45 4.20 -5.65
CA SER A 159 -13.75 3.53 -5.45
C SER A 159 -13.72 2.07 -5.92
N VAL A 160 -13.09 1.80 -7.07
CA VAL A 160 -12.93 0.45 -7.62
C VAL A 160 -12.13 -0.45 -6.65
N ALA A 161 -11.04 0.05 -6.08
CA ALA A 161 -10.25 -0.71 -5.10
C ALA A 161 -11.06 -0.99 -3.82
N ARG A 162 -11.79 0.01 -3.29
CA ARG A 162 -12.67 -0.18 -2.12
C ARG A 162 -13.74 -1.22 -2.36
N GLU A 163 -14.43 -1.15 -3.50
CA GLU A 163 -15.49 -2.10 -3.86
C GLU A 163 -14.93 -3.52 -4.05
N ARG A 164 -13.75 -3.63 -4.68
CA ARG A 164 -13.06 -4.91 -4.85
C ARG A 164 -12.66 -5.50 -3.50
N TYR A 165 -12.07 -4.70 -2.63
CA TYR A 165 -11.70 -5.08 -1.27
C TYR A 165 -12.91 -5.51 -0.44
N ALA A 166 -13.99 -4.73 -0.45
CA ALA A 166 -15.22 -5.06 0.28
C ALA A 166 -15.87 -6.38 -0.19
N ARG A 167 -15.79 -6.68 -1.49
CA ARG A 167 -16.42 -7.86 -2.08
C ARG A 167 -15.58 -9.14 -1.99
N LYS A 168 -14.26 -9.02 -2.15
CA LYS A 168 -13.35 -10.16 -2.34
C LYS A 168 -12.19 -10.21 -1.34
N GLY A 169 -11.89 -9.08 -0.69
CA GLY A 169 -10.72 -8.94 0.17
C GLY A 169 -10.92 -9.54 1.54
N ARG A 170 -9.87 -10.20 2.04
CA ARG A 170 -9.74 -10.57 3.46
C ARG A 170 -9.51 -9.32 4.30
N GLN A 171 -10.17 -9.22 5.45
CA GLN A 171 -10.16 -8.00 6.24
C GLN A 171 -8.82 -7.80 6.96
N MET A 172 -8.53 -6.56 7.36
CA MET A 172 -7.49 -6.29 8.34
C MET A 172 -8.14 -6.28 9.72
N ILE A 173 -7.60 -7.09 10.63
CA ILE A 173 -8.11 -7.29 11.99
C ILE A 173 -7.05 -6.73 12.93
N LEU A 174 -7.45 -5.74 13.72
CA LEU A 174 -6.58 -5.09 14.68
C LEU A 174 -6.77 -5.81 16.00
N GLU A 175 -5.72 -6.49 16.45
CA GLU A 175 -5.71 -7.24 17.69
C GLU A 175 -5.30 -6.32 18.84
N GLU A 176 -5.66 -6.71 20.07
CA GLU A 176 -5.25 -6.02 21.29
C GLU A 176 -3.72 -5.96 21.40
N ASP A 177 -3.20 -4.79 21.77
CA ASP A 177 -1.77 -4.57 21.92
C ASP A 177 -1.15 -5.45 23.01
N MET A 178 0.03 -5.98 22.73
CA MET A 178 0.80 -6.75 23.70
C MET A 178 1.54 -5.80 24.64
N LEU A 179 1.15 -5.77 25.91
CA LEU A 179 1.88 -5.03 26.93
C LEU A 179 3.22 -5.71 27.24
N THR A 180 4.30 -4.94 27.20
CA THR A 180 5.59 -5.33 27.77
C THR A 180 5.99 -4.34 28.87
N SER A 181 6.62 -4.85 29.92
CA SER A 181 7.21 -4.03 31.00
C SER A 181 8.69 -3.71 30.75
N ASN A 182 9.26 -4.20 29.65
CA ASN A 182 10.67 -4.05 29.33
C ASN A 182 10.87 -3.15 28.11
N GLN A 183 11.47 -1.98 28.34
CA GLN A 183 11.76 -1.00 27.29
C GLN A 183 12.65 -1.55 26.17
N LEU A 184 13.66 -2.36 26.50
CA LEU A 184 14.54 -2.96 25.49
C LEU A 184 13.76 -3.98 24.66
N ALA A 185 12.90 -4.77 25.29
CA ALA A 185 12.04 -5.72 24.58
C ALA A 185 11.08 -4.99 23.63
N TRP A 186 10.54 -3.83 24.03
CA TRP A 186 9.75 -2.97 23.14
C TRP A 186 10.60 -2.41 21.99
N LEU A 187 11.79 -1.86 22.27
CA LEU A 187 12.64 -1.21 21.27
C LEU A 187 13.04 -2.15 20.12
N VAL A 188 13.25 -3.44 20.43
CA VAL A 188 13.60 -4.46 19.43
C VAL A 188 12.38 -5.22 18.89
N SER A 189 11.18 -4.96 19.42
CA SER A 189 9.95 -5.56 18.92
C SER A 189 9.57 -4.94 17.56
N GLN A 190 8.87 -5.73 16.76
CA GLN A 190 8.29 -5.30 15.50
C GLN A 190 6.78 -5.47 15.56
N LEU A 191 6.06 -4.63 14.81
CA LEU A 191 4.64 -4.80 14.58
C LEU A 191 4.38 -6.21 14.03
N GLN A 192 3.53 -6.97 14.72
CA GLN A 192 3.21 -8.33 14.29
C GLN A 192 2.14 -8.27 13.21
N LEU A 193 2.46 -8.86 12.05
CA LEU A 193 1.60 -8.93 10.88
C LEU A 193 1.44 -10.41 10.51
N VAL A 194 0.32 -11.01 10.93
CA VAL A 194 0.08 -12.45 10.74
C VAL A 194 -1.17 -12.65 9.90
N GLU A 195 -1.02 -13.32 8.76
CA GLU A 195 -2.16 -13.65 7.90
C GLU A 195 -2.83 -14.95 8.35
N PHE A 196 -4.13 -14.88 8.63
CA PHE A 196 -5.02 -16.02 8.85
C PHE A 196 -6.14 -16.04 7.78
N SER A 197 -6.96 -17.10 7.80
CA SER A 197 -8.04 -17.29 6.82
C SER A 197 -9.08 -16.18 6.81
N ASP A 198 -9.28 -15.54 7.96
CA ASP A 198 -10.21 -14.43 8.21
C ASP A 198 -9.61 -13.05 7.89
N GLY A 199 -8.29 -12.91 7.86
CA GLY A 199 -7.69 -11.60 7.63
C GLY A 199 -6.19 -11.49 7.88
N LEU A 200 -5.68 -10.26 7.74
CA LEU A 200 -4.39 -9.87 8.28
C LEU A 200 -4.58 -9.37 9.70
N HIS A 201 -4.00 -10.09 10.66
CA HIS A 201 -4.00 -9.71 12.06
C HIS A 201 -2.81 -8.80 12.31
N VAL A 202 -3.09 -7.61 12.81
CA VAL A 202 -2.11 -6.58 13.14
C VAL A 202 -2.11 -6.41 14.64
N GLN A 203 -0.95 -6.62 15.27
CA GLN A 203 -0.81 -6.50 16.71
C GLN A 203 0.44 -5.67 17.05
N SER A 204 0.25 -4.63 17.87
CA SER A 204 1.34 -3.79 18.32
C SER A 204 1.96 -4.29 19.61
N GLN A 205 3.23 -3.93 19.83
CA GLN A 205 3.84 -4.01 21.15
C GLN A 205 3.70 -2.65 21.83
N ARG A 206 3.08 -2.64 22.99
CA ARG A 206 2.88 -1.47 23.83
C ARG A 206 3.84 -1.48 25.02
N TYR A 207 4.49 -0.36 25.27
CA TYR A 207 5.28 -0.12 26.47
C TYR A 207 4.78 1.15 27.16
N GLU A 208 4.47 1.04 28.45
CA GLU A 208 4.00 2.16 29.25
C GLU A 208 4.74 2.25 30.58
N THR A 209 4.92 3.47 31.09
CA THR A 209 5.48 3.69 32.41
C THR A 209 4.49 4.44 33.28
N THR A 210 4.36 4.03 34.54
CA THR A 210 3.55 4.77 35.52
C THR A 210 4.11 6.18 35.68
N TYR A 211 3.26 7.18 35.58
CA TYR A 211 3.64 8.57 35.85
C TYR A 211 4.05 8.77 37.31
N LYS A 212 5.23 9.34 37.55
CA LYS A 212 5.79 9.65 38.86
C LYS A 212 6.12 11.15 38.93
N PRO A 213 5.42 11.94 39.77
CA PRO A 213 5.62 13.39 39.86
C PRO A 213 7.05 13.84 40.19
N SER A 214 7.82 12.99 40.91
CA SER A 214 9.22 13.23 41.25
C SER A 214 10.20 12.95 40.10
N GLN A 215 9.75 12.32 39.02
CA GLN A 215 10.53 11.88 37.86
C GLN A 215 9.84 12.37 36.57
N LYS A 216 9.61 13.69 36.49
CA LYS A 216 8.81 14.31 35.41
C LYS A 216 9.35 14.00 34.01
N ASP A 217 10.66 13.89 33.88
CA ASP A 217 11.34 13.69 32.59
C ASP A 217 11.58 12.21 32.24
N SER A 218 11.20 11.28 33.12
CA SER A 218 11.49 9.84 32.93
C SER A 218 10.31 8.91 33.27
N SER A 219 9.10 9.45 33.39
CA SER A 219 7.90 8.67 33.75
C SER A 219 6.65 9.16 33.03
N GLY A 220 5.64 8.29 32.90
CA GLY A 220 4.40 8.61 32.19
C GLY A 220 4.51 8.45 30.67
N PHE A 221 5.45 7.65 30.19
CA PHE A 221 5.61 7.36 28.78
C PHE A 221 4.61 6.30 28.32
N PHE A 222 4.19 6.43 27.06
CA PHE A 222 3.38 5.46 26.35
C PHE A 222 3.91 5.33 24.93
N TYR A 223 4.26 4.12 24.54
CA TYR A 223 4.80 3.81 23.22
C TYR A 223 4.07 2.62 22.62
N CYS A 224 3.74 2.71 21.33
CA CYS A 224 3.20 1.63 20.53
C CYS A 224 3.88 1.63 19.17
N SER A 225 4.02 0.47 18.54
CA SER A 225 4.37 0.38 17.12
C SER A 225 3.19 0.85 16.26
N LEU A 226 3.47 1.59 15.20
CA LEU A 226 2.45 2.18 14.34
C LEU A 226 2.35 1.42 13.02
N LEU A 227 1.12 1.06 12.62
CA LEU A 227 0.87 0.52 11.29
C LEU A 227 1.09 1.62 10.24
N SER A 228 1.86 1.29 9.21
CA SER A 228 2.06 2.14 8.03
C SER A 228 0.79 2.21 7.18
N PRO A 229 0.26 3.41 6.84
CA PRO A 229 -0.84 3.55 5.88
C PRO A 229 -0.50 2.99 4.50
N PHE A 230 0.77 3.02 4.08
CA PHE A 230 1.20 2.35 2.83
C PHE A 230 0.98 0.84 2.92
N ARG A 231 1.37 0.19 4.02
CA ARG A 231 1.11 -1.25 4.23
C ARG A 231 -0.38 -1.58 4.25
N ALA A 232 -1.19 -0.71 4.86
CA ALA A 232 -2.64 -0.86 4.82
C ALA A 232 -3.20 -0.72 3.39
N MET A 233 -2.63 0.18 2.58
CA MET A 233 -3.04 0.35 1.19
C MET A 233 -2.62 -0.83 0.31
N GLU A 234 -1.42 -1.38 0.47
CA GLU A 234 -1.00 -2.62 -0.21
C GLU A 234 -1.97 -3.77 0.10
N TRP A 235 -2.40 -3.89 1.36
CA TRP A 235 -3.39 -4.88 1.77
C TRP A 235 -4.71 -4.72 1.00
N ILE A 236 -5.24 -3.49 0.94
CA ILE A 236 -6.50 -3.16 0.24
C ILE A 236 -6.40 -3.46 -1.27
N TYR A 237 -5.28 -3.11 -1.91
CA TYR A 237 -5.14 -3.23 -3.36
C TYR A 237 -4.74 -4.63 -3.85
N VAL A 238 -3.95 -5.37 -3.05
CA VAL A 238 -3.23 -6.55 -3.53
C VAL A 238 -3.37 -7.73 -2.56
N ASP A 239 -2.76 -7.66 -1.38
CA ASP A 239 -2.50 -8.86 -0.58
C ASP A 239 -3.76 -9.53 -0.03
N SER A 240 -4.79 -8.74 0.29
CA SER A 240 -6.09 -9.26 0.73
C SER A 240 -6.81 -10.09 -0.34
N LEU A 241 -6.48 -9.87 -1.62
CA LEU A 241 -7.12 -10.48 -2.79
C LEU A 241 -6.37 -11.70 -3.32
N ARG A 242 -5.14 -11.96 -2.84
CA ARG A 242 -4.38 -13.14 -3.22
C ARG A 242 -5.03 -14.41 -2.65
N PRO A 243 -5.00 -15.53 -3.39
CA PRO A 243 -5.41 -16.82 -2.85
C PRO A 243 -4.56 -17.19 -1.65
N MET A 244 -5.20 -17.56 -0.54
CA MET A 244 -4.46 -17.89 0.67
C MET A 244 -3.86 -19.30 0.61
N LYS A 245 -2.60 -19.45 1.03
CA LYS A 245 -2.09 -20.75 1.48
C LYS A 245 -2.79 -21.08 2.79
N ARG A 246 -3.52 -22.19 2.87
CA ARG A 246 -4.14 -22.65 4.12
C ARG A 246 -3.12 -22.65 5.26
N GLN A 247 -3.24 -21.68 6.17
CA GLN A 247 -2.62 -21.73 7.50
C GLN A 247 -3.78 -21.61 8.49
N ASN A 248 -3.97 -22.66 9.28
CA ASN A 248 -4.97 -22.66 10.33
C ASN A 248 -4.48 -21.74 11.45
N LYS A 249 -5.33 -20.83 11.92
CA LYS A 249 -5.09 -20.11 13.18
C LYS A 249 -4.83 -21.17 14.28
N PRO A 250 -3.73 -21.10 15.05
CA PRO A 250 -3.58 -21.97 16.20
C PRO A 250 -4.81 -21.76 17.09
N LYS A 251 -5.46 -22.87 17.49
CA LYS A 251 -6.61 -22.79 18.38
C LYS A 251 -6.18 -22.09 19.66
N ALA A 252 -6.90 -21.03 20.03
CA ALA A 252 -6.78 -20.36 21.32
C ALA A 252 -7.00 -21.34 22.47
#